data_AF-B1C1N8-F1
#
_entry.id   AF-B1C1N8-F1
#
_cell.length_a   1.000
_cell.length_b   1.000
_cell.length_c   1.000
_cell.angle_alpha   90.00
_cell.angle_beta   90.00
_cell.angle_gamma   90.00
#
_symmetry.space_group_name_H-M   'P 1'
#
loop_
_entity.id
_entity.type
_entity.pdbx_description
1 polymer ?
#
loop_
_entity_poly.entity_id
_entity_poly.type
_entity_poly.pdbx_seq_one_letter_code
_entity_poly.pdbx_strand_id
1 'polypeptide(L)'
;MQGIEEYNGKHIVYSLGNFCFGGNRNPSDSDTMIYSITMNFVDGVYNDSNYEIIPCSITSASNRNNYQPMILQGDEKDRVLKKIERYSY
;
A
#
# COMPACT_ATOMS: atom_id res chain seq x y z
N MET A 1 5.52 -0.80 -7.62
CA MET A 1 4.69 -1.37 -6.53
C MET A 1 4.39 -2.85 -6.83
N GLN A 2 4.20 -3.69 -5.80
CA GLN A 2 3.75 -5.08 -5.93
C GLN A 2 2.36 -5.24 -5.28
N GLY A 3 1.62 -6.29 -5.64
CA GLY A 3 0.27 -6.55 -5.14
C GLY A 3 0.23 -7.29 -3.82
N ILE A 4 -0.89 -7.96 -3.57
CA ILE A 4 -1.17 -8.76 -2.38
C ILE A 4 -1.54 -10.16 -2.85
N GLU A 5 -1.01 -11.17 -2.18
CA GLU A 5 -1.38 -12.57 -2.42
C GLU A 5 -2.16 -13.13 -1.23
N GLU A 6 -3.09 -14.04 -1.47
CA GLU A 6 -3.66 -14.89 -0.40
C GLU A 6 -3.17 -16.33 -0.50
N TYR A 7 -2.48 -16.80 0.55
CA TYR A 7 -2.01 -18.17 0.65
C TYR A 7 -2.51 -18.80 1.95
N ASN A 8 -3.25 -19.90 1.84
CA ASN A 8 -3.86 -20.62 2.98
C ASN A 8 -4.67 -19.71 3.92
N GLY A 9 -5.44 -18.76 3.35
CA GLY A 9 -6.24 -17.80 4.13
C GLY A 9 -5.40 -16.76 4.87
N LYS A 10 -4.15 -16.53 4.44
CA LYS A 10 -3.23 -15.52 4.99
C LYS A 10 -2.77 -14.59 3.87
N HIS A 11 -2.84 -13.28 4.11
CA HIS A 11 -2.34 -12.29 3.16
C HIS A 11 -0.82 -12.17 3.22
N ILE A 12 -0.19 -12.23 2.06
CA ILE A 12 1.21 -11.88 1.83
C ILE A 12 1.22 -10.51 1.16
N VAL A 13 1.65 -9.50 1.91
CA VAL A 13 1.67 -8.10 1.45
C VAL A 13 3.09 -7.75 1.04
N TYR A 14 3.30 -7.55 -0.26
CA TYR A 14 4.61 -7.29 -0.81
C TYR A 14 4.99 -5.81 -0.75
N SER A 15 6.30 -5.53 -0.82
CA SER A 15 6.84 -4.18 -1.04
C SER A 15 6.42 -3.10 -0.01
N LEU A 16 6.14 -3.48 1.24
CA LEU A 16 5.80 -2.54 2.32
C LEU A 16 6.90 -1.48 2.62
N GLY A 17 8.13 -1.70 2.17
CA GLY A 17 9.25 -0.76 2.37
C GLY A 17 9.21 0.49 1.49
N ASN A 18 8.35 0.54 0.46
CA ASN A 18 8.35 1.64 -0.51
C ASN A 18 7.37 2.77 -0.12
N PHE A 19 7.38 3.19 1.15
CA PHE A 19 6.48 4.23 1.67
C PHE A 19 7.17 5.60 1.75
N CYS A 20 8.39 5.66 2.31
CA CYS A 20 9.21 6.87 2.33
C CYS A 20 10.67 6.50 2.08
N PHE A 21 11.08 6.47 0.81
CA PHE A 21 12.39 5.98 0.39
C PHE A 21 13.35 7.11 0.02
N GLY A 22 14.30 7.42 0.93
CA GLY A 22 15.30 8.49 0.79
C GLY A 22 16.36 8.29 -0.30
N GLY A 23 16.55 7.05 -0.75
CA GLY A 23 17.59 6.67 -1.72
C GLY A 23 17.24 7.01 -3.17
N ASN A 24 15.96 7.21 -3.48
CA ASN A 24 15.50 7.55 -4.82
C ASN A 24 14.91 8.97 -4.86
N ARG A 25 15.68 9.90 -5.41
CA ARG A 25 15.34 11.32 -5.48
C ARG A 25 14.29 11.64 -6.53
N ASN A 26 14.12 10.80 -7.55
CA ASN A 26 13.13 11.01 -8.60
C ASN A 26 12.64 9.66 -9.17
N PRO A 27 11.79 8.95 -8.42
CA PRO A 27 11.27 7.66 -8.84
C PRO A 27 10.34 7.82 -10.04
N SER A 28 10.47 6.91 -11.02
CA SER A 28 9.57 6.86 -12.19
C SER A 28 8.18 6.33 -11.86
N ASP A 29 8.04 5.61 -10.74
CA ASP A 29 6.78 5.14 -10.18
C ASP A 29 6.65 5.70 -8.76
N SER A 30 5.73 6.64 -8.56
CA SER A 30 5.44 7.23 -7.25
C SER A 30 4.35 6.48 -6.49
N ASP A 31 3.69 5.49 -7.12
CA ASP A 31 2.56 4.79 -6.51
C ASP A 31 3.03 3.85 -5.39
N THR A 32 2.30 3.91 -4.28
CA THR A 32 2.46 3.03 -3.13
C THR A 32 1.11 2.79 -2.46
N MET A 33 1.11 2.04 -1.36
CA MET A 33 -0.09 1.83 -0.55
C MET A 33 0.25 1.77 0.92
N ILE A 34 -0.72 2.13 1.75
CA ILE A 34 -0.75 1.75 3.17
C ILE A 34 -1.66 0.52 3.27
N TYR A 35 -1.12 -0.54 3.85
CA TYR A 35 -1.90 -1.71 4.24
C TYR A 35 -2.25 -1.57 5.73
N SER A 36 -3.51 -1.28 6.02
CA SER A 36 -4.00 -1.12 7.40
C SER A 36 -4.75 -2.39 7.79
N ILE A 37 -4.30 -3.04 8.87
CA ILE A 37 -4.86 -4.31 9.36
C ILE A 37 -5.33 -4.15 10.80
N THR A 38 -6.55 -4.63 11.06
CA THR A 38 -7.11 -4.75 12.40
C THR A 38 -7.15 -6.24 12.76
N MET A 39 -6.43 -6.64 13.80
CA MET A 39 -6.42 -8.02 14.30
C MET A 39 -7.27 -8.12 15.57
N ASN A 40 -8.22 -9.04 15.59
CA ASN A 40 -9.12 -9.24 16.72
C ASN A 40 -8.72 -10.46 17.53
N PHE A 41 -8.76 -10.31 18.86
CA PHE A 41 -8.40 -11.34 19.82
C PHE A 41 -9.54 -11.53 20.83
N VAL A 42 -9.86 -12.78 21.16
CA VAL A 42 -10.81 -13.16 22.22
C VAL A 42 -10.04 -13.98 23.25
N ASP A 43 -10.03 -13.54 24.50
CA ASP A 43 -9.28 -14.17 25.60
C ASP A 43 -7.78 -14.38 25.30
N GLY A 44 -7.18 -13.45 24.54
CA GLY A 44 -5.77 -13.52 24.12
C GLY A 44 -5.50 -14.46 22.94
N VAL A 45 -6.53 -15.12 22.40
CA VAL A 45 -6.44 -15.99 21.22
C VAL A 45 -6.86 -15.22 19.97
N TYR A 46 -6.08 -15.33 18.90
CA TYR A 46 -6.43 -14.74 17.60
C TYR A 46 -7.77 -15.31 17.11
N ASN A 47 -8.70 -14.42 16.76
CA ASN A 47 -10.00 -14.78 16.21
C ASN A 47 -10.03 -14.57 14.69
N ASP A 48 -9.86 -13.32 14.25
CA ASP A 48 -9.87 -12.94 12.84
C ASP A 48 -9.13 -11.61 12.61
N SER A 49 -9.11 -11.14 11.36
CA SER A 49 -8.56 -9.84 11.00
C SER A 49 -9.27 -9.27 9.78
N ASN A 50 -9.44 -7.95 9.76
CA ASN A 50 -9.89 -7.20 8.60
C ASN A 50 -8.76 -6.29 8.11
N TYR A 51 -8.78 -5.94 6.83
CA TYR A 51 -7.78 -5.04 6.26
C TYR A 51 -8.41 -4.06 5.27
N GLU A 52 -7.69 -2.97 5.03
CA GLU A 52 -8.00 -1.98 4.01
C GLU A 52 -6.72 -1.57 3.26
N ILE A 53 -6.90 -1.23 1.98
CA ILE A 53 -5.84 -0.70 1.12
C ILE A 53 -6.09 0.78 0.90
N ILE A 54 -5.15 1.59 1.36
CA ILE A 54 -5.20 3.04 1.19
C ILE A 54 -4.13 3.40 0.14
N PRO A 55 -4.53 3.74 -1.10
CA PRO A 55 -3.57 4.09 -2.15
C PRO A 55 -2.92 5.43 -1.85
N CYS A 56 -1.61 5.49 -2.03
CA CYS A 56 -0.79 6.64 -1.71
C CYS A 56 0.20 6.92 -2.83
N SER A 57 0.69 8.16 -2.88
CA SER A 57 1.93 8.50 -3.56
C SER A 57 3.03 8.66 -2.52
N ILE A 58 4.27 8.27 -2.84
CA ILE A 58 5.45 8.54 -2.00
C ILE A 58 5.87 10.02 -2.00
N THR A 59 5.28 10.83 -2.89
CA THR A 59 5.54 12.26 -2.98
C THR A 59 4.32 13.04 -3.45
N SER A 60 4.17 14.27 -2.95
CA SER A 60 3.18 15.24 -3.45
C SER A 60 3.74 16.20 -4.51
N ALA A 61 5.02 16.09 -4.86
CA ALA A 61 5.66 16.92 -5.87
C ALA A 61 5.69 16.22 -7.24
N SER A 62 5.54 16.99 -8.32
CA SER A 62 5.42 16.46 -9.68
C SER A 62 6.74 16.03 -10.33
N ASN A 63 7.89 16.49 -9.81
CA ASN A 63 9.19 16.35 -10.48
C ASN A 63 10.33 15.85 -9.59
N ARG A 64 10.04 15.54 -8.32
CA ARG A 64 11.03 15.05 -7.36
C ARG A 64 10.35 14.34 -6.21
N ASN A 65 11.06 13.45 -5.56
CA ASN A 65 10.65 12.90 -4.28
C ASN A 65 10.87 13.94 -3.18
N ASN A 66 9.79 14.51 -2.65
CA ASN A 66 9.84 15.37 -1.47
C ASN A 66 9.74 14.59 -0.14
N TYR A 67 9.70 13.26 -0.19
CA TYR A 67 9.65 12.35 0.97
C TYR A 67 8.45 12.61 1.88
N GLN A 68 7.34 13.07 1.29
CA GLN A 68 6.08 13.33 1.97
C GLN A 68 4.99 12.52 1.29
N PRO A 69 4.72 11.30 1.80
CA PRO A 69 3.66 10.48 1.27
C PRO A 69 2.30 11.16 1.39
N MET A 70 1.45 10.97 0.39
CA MET A 70 0.13 11.57 0.32
C MET A 70 -0.89 10.52 -0.06
N ILE A 71 -2.01 10.47 0.69
CA ILE A 71 -3.15 9.63 0.35
C ILE A 71 -3.77 10.15 -0.94
N LEU A 72 -3.98 9.26 -1.90
CA LEU A 72 -4.59 9.58 -3.19
C LEU A 72 -6.12 9.62 -3.06
N GLN A 73 -6.74 10.50 -3.84
CA GLN A 73 -8.19 10.73 -3.85
C GLN A 73 -8.69 10.78 -5.31
N GLY A 74 -10.00 10.60 -5.51
CA GLY A 74 -10.63 10.69 -6.83
C GLY A 74 -10.02 9.73 -7.86
N ASP A 75 -9.81 10.21 -9.09
CA ASP A 75 -9.34 9.38 -10.21
C ASP A 75 -7.99 8.71 -9.94
N GLU A 76 -7.09 9.37 -9.21
CA GLU A 76 -5.78 8.80 -8.87
C GLU A 76 -5.89 7.66 -7.86
N LYS A 77 -6.83 7.76 -6.91
CA LYS A 77 -7.15 6.64 -6.01
C LYS A 77 -7.55 5.41 -6.82
N ASP A 78 -8.48 5.59 -7.76
CA ASP A 78 -9.03 4.50 -8.56
C ASP A 78 -7.99 3.91 -9.52
N ARG A 79 -7.13 4.76 -10.11
CA ARG A 79 -6.01 4.32 -10.96
C ARG A 79 -5.05 3.42 -10.20
N VAL A 80 -4.68 3.81 -8.98
CA VAL A 80 -3.73 3.06 -8.17
C VAL A 80 -4.35 1.78 -7.60
N LEU A 81 -5.62 1.80 -7.19
CA LEU A 81 -6.33 0.57 -6.78
C LEU A 81 -6.37 -0.48 -7.90
N LYS A 82 -6.70 -0.08 -9.13
CA LYS A 82 -6.68 -0.98 -10.30
C LYS A 82 -5.27 -1.52 -10.58
N LYS A 83 -4.23 -0.69 -10.36
CA LYS A 83 -2.84 -1.13 -10.50
C LYS A 83 -2.45 -2.15 -9.43
N ILE A 84 -2.92 -1.99 -8.19
CA ILE A 84 -2.70 -2.96 -7.09
C ILE A 84 -3.41 -4.27 -7.43
N GLU A 85 -4.70 -4.21 -7.78
CA GLU A 85 -5.51 -5.38 -8.15
C GLU A 85 -4.86 -6.19 -9.27
N ARG A 86 -4.32 -5.53 -10.31
CA ARG A 86 -3.60 -6.18 -11.41
C ARG A 86 -2.37 -6.99 -10.96
N TYR A 87 -1.75 -6.61 -9.86
CA TYR A 87 -0.57 -7.29 -9.31
C TYR A 87 -0.90 -8.28 -8.19
N SER A 88 -2.16 -8.34 -7.75
CA SER A 88 -2.65 -9.23 -6.71
C SER A 88 -3.20 -10.52 -7.33
N TYR A 89 -3.11 -11.63 -6.59
CA TYR A 89 -3.65 -12.94 -7.02
C TYR A 89 -3.96 -13.87 -5.84
#